data_AF-A0A227IZI1-F1
#
_entry.id   AF-A0A227IZI1-F1
#
_cell.length_a   1.000
_cell.length_b   1.000
_cell.length_c   1.000
_cell.angle_alpha   90.00
_cell.angle_beta   90.00
_cell.angle_gamma   90.00
#
_symmetry.space_group_name_H-M   'P 1'
#
loop_
_entity.id
_entity.type
_entity.pdbx_description
1 polymer ?
#
loop_
_entity_poly.entity_id
_entity_poly.type
_entity_poly.pdbx_seq_one_letter_code
_entity_poly.pdbx_strand_id
1 'polypeptide(L)'
;LIGLEMAELFKLAAAHNKGLESLTLEQEKQLVDDKALLLVAICVVNGYQFEQIVQQYTFNELELVQKLAHLDRLNIIDLQPNNKIRLRI
;
A
#
# COMPACT_ATOMS: atom_id res chain seq x y z
N LEU A 1 6.58 25.19 25.29
CA LEU A 1 6.47 25.70 23.90
C LEU A 1 7.57 25.01 23.11
N ILE A 2 7.21 24.16 22.14
CA ILE A 2 8.15 23.24 21.49
C ILE A 2 9.12 24.08 20.65
N GLY A 3 10.37 24.20 21.10
CA GLY A 3 11.44 24.94 20.44
C GLY A 3 12.06 24.12 19.32
N LEU A 4 11.27 23.80 18.29
CA LEU A 4 11.83 23.28 17.05
C LEU A 4 12.51 24.43 16.32
N GLU A 5 13.83 24.37 16.20
CA GLU A 5 14.56 25.28 15.33
C GLU A 5 14.10 25.09 13.88
N MET A 6 14.04 26.17 13.10
CA MET A 6 13.55 26.11 11.70
C MET A 6 14.31 25.07 10.86
N ALA A 7 15.59 24.85 11.14
CA ALA A 7 16.40 23.81 10.48
C ALA A 7 15.87 22.38 10.73
N GLU A 8 15.34 22.10 11.92
CA GLU A 8 14.72 20.81 12.25
C GLU A 8 13.38 20.66 11.54
N LEU A 9 12.60 21.75 11.45
CA LEU A 9 11.35 21.78 10.69
C LEU A 9 11.60 21.52 9.19
N PHE A 10 12.64 22.13 8.61
CA PHE A 10 13.04 21.89 7.22
C PHE A 10 13.49 20.44 6.98
N LYS A 11 14.22 19.82 7.92
CA LYS A 11 14.59 18.40 7.82
C LYS A 11 13.37 17.47 7.86
N LEU A 12 12.41 17.74 8.74
CA LEU A 12 11.15 16.99 8.82
C LEU A 12 10.31 17.16 7.55
N ALA A 13 10.20 18.39 7.02
CA ALA A 13 9.49 18.67 5.79
C ALA A 13 10.18 18.08 4.54
N ALA A 14 11.51 18.04 4.51
CA ALA A 14 12.29 17.40 3.45
C ALA A 14 12.18 15.88 3.50
N ALA A 15 12.15 15.27 4.69
CA ALA A 15 11.91 13.83 4.86
C ALA A 15 10.50 13.41 4.41
N HIS A 16 9.53 14.32 4.48
CA HIS A 16 8.17 14.11 3.99
C HIS A 16 8.01 14.40 2.48
N ASN A 17 9.06 14.90 1.81
CA ASN A 17 9.12 15.02 0.34
C ASN A 17 9.58 13.71 -0.31
N LYS A 18 8.97 12.59 0.08
CA LYS A 18 8.77 11.53 -0.92
C LYS A 18 7.76 12.13 -1.89
N GLY A 19 8.19 12.43 -3.13
CA GLY A 19 7.28 12.92 -4.16
C GLY A 19 6.07 11.99 -4.31
N LEU A 20 5.01 12.43 -4.98
CA LEU A 20 3.86 11.58 -5.31
C LEU A 20 4.37 10.29 -5.99
N GLU A 21 4.51 9.21 -5.22
CA GLU A 21 4.91 7.91 -5.76
C GLU A 21 3.72 7.43 -6.59
N SER A 22 3.85 7.62 -7.89
CA SER A 22 2.83 7.28 -8.86
C SER A 22 3.14 5.89 -9.41
N LEU A 23 2.10 5.10 -9.65
CA LEU A 23 2.25 3.82 -10.31
C LEU A 23 2.78 4.03 -11.74
N THR A 24 3.59 3.10 -12.22
CA THR A 24 3.97 3.04 -13.63
C THR A 24 2.79 2.55 -14.45
N LEU A 25 2.74 2.93 -15.74
CA LEU A 25 1.69 2.47 -16.66
C LEU A 25 1.57 0.93 -16.70
N GLU A 26 2.68 0.22 -16.55
CA GLU A 26 2.69 -1.24 -16.52
C GLU A 26 2.03 -1.79 -15.23
N GLN A 27 2.31 -1.19 -14.07
CA GLN A 27 1.64 -1.54 -12.83
C GLN A 27 0.14 -1.24 -12.93
N GLU A 28 -0.23 -0.06 -13.42
CA GLU A 28 -1.64 0.32 -13.61
C GLU A 28 -2.36 -0.69 -14.51
N LYS A 29 -1.74 -1.07 -15.64
CA LYS A 29 -2.31 -2.06 -16.56
C LYS A 29 -2.55 -3.40 -15.87
N GLN A 30 -1.58 -3.90 -15.10
CA GLN A 30 -1.76 -5.16 -14.36
C GLN A 30 -2.87 -5.07 -13.32
N LEU A 31 -3.01 -3.92 -12.64
CA LEU A 31 -4.10 -3.72 -11.69
C LEU A 31 -5.47 -3.72 -12.39
N VAL A 32 -5.63 -2.97 -13.49
CA VAL A 32 -6.93 -2.85 -14.16
C VAL A 32 -7.38 -4.11 -14.90
N ASP A 33 -6.42 -4.95 -15.33
CA ASP A 33 -6.69 -6.24 -15.97
C ASP A 33 -7.33 -7.25 -14.99
N ASP A 34 -7.14 -7.05 -13.68
CA ASP A 34 -7.73 -7.89 -12.63
C ASP A 34 -8.49 -7.03 -11.61
N LYS A 35 -9.82 -7.00 -11.74
CA LYS A 35 -10.71 -6.22 -10.86
C LYS A 35 -10.53 -6.54 -9.38
N ALA A 36 -10.24 -7.79 -9.03
CA ALA A 36 -10.02 -8.19 -7.64
C ALA A 36 -8.67 -7.66 -7.14
N LEU A 37 -7.63 -7.72 -7.97
CA LEU A 37 -6.33 -7.13 -7.65
C LEU A 37 -6.42 -5.61 -7.44
N LEU A 38 -7.12 -4.91 -8.33
CA LEU A 38 -7.36 -3.47 -8.18
C LEU A 38 -8.09 -3.12 -6.88
N LEU A 39 -9.15 -3.87 -6.55
CA LEU A 39 -9.89 -3.67 -5.30
C LEU A 39 -8.98 -3.85 -4.09
N VAL A 40 -8.19 -4.93 -4.05
CA VAL A 40 -7.25 -5.18 -2.95
C VAL A 40 -6.22 -4.05 -2.87
N ALA A 41 -5.68 -3.58 -4.00
CA ALA A 41 -4.74 -2.45 -4.02
C ALA A 41 -5.36 -1.19 -3.41
N ILE A 42 -6.60 -0.85 -3.77
CA ILE A 42 -7.34 0.29 -3.20
C ILE A 42 -7.56 0.10 -1.69
N CYS A 43 -7.92 -1.10 -1.24
CA CYS A 43 -8.10 -1.38 0.19
C CYS A 43 -6.80 -1.14 0.97
N VAL A 44 -5.68 -1.66 0.45
CA VAL A 44 -4.38 -1.52 1.09
C VAL A 44 -3.92 -0.05 1.13
N VAL A 45 -4.10 0.70 0.05
CA VAL A 45 -3.78 2.13 0.00
C VAL A 45 -4.61 2.92 1.02
N ASN A 46 -5.86 2.52 1.24
CA ASN A 46 -6.72 3.10 2.27
C ASN A 46 -6.42 2.59 3.70
N GLY A 47 -5.37 1.79 3.89
CA GLY A 47 -4.91 1.33 5.21
C GLY A 47 -5.71 0.15 5.79
N TYR A 48 -6.45 -0.59 4.95
CA TYR A 48 -7.20 -1.76 5.41
C TYR A 48 -6.26 -2.91 5.77
N GLN A 49 -6.58 -3.59 6.87
CA GLN A 49 -5.91 -4.82 7.29
C GLN A 49 -6.51 -6.05 6.60
N PHE A 50 -5.72 -7.13 6.54
CA PHE A 50 -6.11 -8.40 5.92
C PHE A 50 -7.52 -8.87 6.33
N GLU A 51 -7.79 -8.92 7.63
CA GLU A 51 -9.08 -9.39 8.17
C GLU A 51 -10.26 -8.50 7.75
N GLN A 52 -10.03 -7.18 7.63
CA GLN A 52 -11.07 -6.24 7.20
C GLN A 52 -11.44 -6.48 5.73
N ILE A 53 -10.45 -6.79 4.89
CA ILE A 53 -10.69 -7.08 3.46
C ILE A 53 -11.49 -8.38 3.31
N VAL A 54 -11.12 -9.43 4.06
CA VAL A 54 -11.84 -10.71 4.08
C VAL A 54 -13.31 -10.51 4.50
N GLN A 55 -13.54 -9.81 5.61
CA GLN A 55 -14.87 -9.61 6.16
C GLN A 55 -15.76 -8.74 5.27
N GLN A 56 -15.22 -7.68 4.69
CA GLN A 56 -16.01 -6.68 3.97
C GLN A 56 -16.29 -7.06 2.51
N TYR A 57 -15.41 -7.86 1.88
CA TYR A 57 -15.50 -8.17 0.45
C TYR A 57 -15.67 -9.66 0.15
N THR A 58 -15.91 -10.49 1.17
CA THR A 58 -16.13 -11.95 1.03
C THR A 58 -15.00 -12.65 0.26
N PHE A 59 -13.76 -12.18 0.43
CA PHE A 59 -12.60 -12.84 -0.14
C PHE A 59 -12.31 -14.13 0.60
N ASN A 60 -11.96 -15.19 -0.15
CA ASN A 60 -11.24 -16.31 0.44
C ASN A 60 -9.84 -15.86 0.88
N GLU A 61 -9.38 -16.32 2.04
CA GLU A 61 -8.06 -15.99 2.58
C GLU A 61 -6.94 -16.33 1.59
N LEU A 62 -7.02 -17.49 0.94
CA LEU A 62 -6.02 -17.92 -0.04
C LEU A 62 -5.96 -16.97 -1.25
N GLU A 63 -7.13 -16.56 -1.75
CA GLU A 63 -7.21 -15.63 -2.88
C GLU A 63 -6.64 -14.27 -2.50
N LEU A 64 -6.98 -13.76 -1.31
CA LEU A 64 -6.46 -12.48 -0.83
C LEU A 64 -4.93 -12.53 -0.66
N VAL A 65 -4.38 -13.60 -0.08
CA VAL A 65 -2.92 -13.78 0.04
C VAL A 65 -2.26 -13.80 -1.35
N GLN A 66 -2.85 -14.47 -2.33
CA GLN A 66 -2.33 -14.46 -3.70
C GLN A 66 -2.34 -13.06 -4.32
N LYS A 67 -3.40 -12.27 -4.12
CA LYS A 67 -3.46 -10.88 -4.60
C LYS A 67 -2.44 -10.00 -3.89
N LEU A 68 -2.30 -10.11 -2.58
CA LEU A 68 -1.29 -9.37 -1.82
C LEU A 68 0.13 -9.74 -2.26
N ALA A 69 0.41 -11.03 -2.48
CA ALA A 69 1.69 -11.48 -3.02
C ALA A 69 1.95 -10.98 -4.46
N HIS A 70 0.90 -10.75 -5.25
CA HIS A 70 1.03 -10.09 -6.56
C HIS A 70 1.39 -8.62 -6.39
N LEU A 71 0.71 -7.89 -5.51
CA LEU A 71 1.02 -6.48 -5.21
C LEU A 71 2.45 -6.30 -4.66
N ASP A 72 2.92 -7.26 -3.88
CA ASP A 72 4.29 -7.32 -3.37
C ASP A 72 5.31 -7.46 -4.51
N ARG A 73 5.07 -8.39 -5.46
CA ARG A 73 5.90 -8.51 -6.68
C ARG A 73 5.88 -7.26 -7.57
N LEU A 74 4.78 -6.52 -7.56
CA LEU A 74 4.67 -5.22 -8.24
C LEU A 74 5.41 -4.11 -7.50
N ASN A 75 6.02 -4.37 -6.33
CA ASN A 75 6.67 -3.39 -5.46
C ASN A 75 5.72 -2.26 -4.99
N ILE A 76 4.42 -2.54 -4.89
CA ILE A 76 3.42 -1.57 -4.39
C ILE A 76 3.34 -1.66 -2.86
N ILE A 77 3.50 -2.87 -2.32
CA ILE A 77 3.43 -3.16 -0.90
C ILE A 77 4.64 -4.03 -0.51
N ASP A 78 4.95 -4.07 0.78
CA ASP A 78 5.72 -5.15 1.39
C ASP A 78 4.76 -6.02 2.23
N LEU A 79 4.62 -7.29 1.86
CA LEU A 79 3.84 -8.27 2.62
C LEU A 79 4.71 -8.95 3.68
N GLN A 80 4.42 -8.66 4.94
CA GLN A 80 5.15 -9.18 6.10
C GLN A 80 4.47 -10.42 6.71
N PRO A 81 5.19 -11.19 7.55
CA PRO A 81 4.62 -12.29 8.30
C PRO A 81 3.34 -11.89 9.06
N ASN A 82 2.43 -12.85 9.23
CA ASN A 82 1.09 -12.63 9.79
C ASN A 82 0.22 -11.67 8.96
N ASN A 83 0.41 -11.65 7.63
CA ASN A 83 -0.37 -10.83 6.69
C ASN A 83 -0.35 -9.33 7.02
N LYS A 84 0.76 -8.85 7.62
CA LYS A 84 0.95 -7.42 7.86
C LYS A 84 1.32 -6.75 6.55
N ILE A 85 0.63 -5.66 6.22
CA ILE A 85 0.76 -4.98 4.94
C ILE A 85 1.39 -3.61 5.17
N ARG A 86 2.48 -3.31 4.47
CA ARG A 86 3.13 -2.00 4.49
C ARG A 86 3.14 -1.41 3.09
N LEU A 87 2.70 -0.17 2.93
CA LEU A 87 2.82 0.55 1.66
C LEU A 87 4.28 0.87 1.37
N ARG A 88 4.69 0.65 0.13
CA ARG A 88 6.05 0.92 -0.36
C ARG A 88 6.13 2.24 -1.14
N ILE A 89 5.03 2.60 -1.78
CA ILE A 89 4.75 3.88 -2.43
C ILE A 89 4.30 4.94 -1.42
#